data_AF-A0A932H7C7-F1
#
_entry.id   AF-A0A932H7C7-F1
#
_cell.length_a   1.000
_cell.length_b   1.000
_cell.length_c   1.000
_cell.angle_alpha   90.00
_cell.angle_beta   90.00
_cell.angle_gamma   90.00
#
_symmetry.space_group_name_H-M   'P 1'
#
loop_
_entity.id
_entity.type
_entity.pdbx_description
1 polymer ?
#
loop_
_entity_poly.entity_id
_entity_poly.type
_entity_poly.pdbx_seq_one_letter_code
_entity_poly.pdbx_strand_id
1 'polypeptide(L)' 'AKVRVLQVLKKNAWIEVEIGEGRNREVRRMFEALGYFVEKLIRVRLGPIGLGFLGPGEMRPLSPREIATLKKSVGM' A
#
# COMPACT_ATOMS: atom_id res chain seq x y z
N ALA A 1 -3.02 -0.77 -12.72
CA ALA A 1 -2.96 -0.06 -11.43
C ALA A 1 -4.32 0.55 -11.13
N LYS A 2 -4.78 0.51 -9.88
CA LYS A 2 -5.99 1.24 -9.44
C LYS A 2 -5.56 2.42 -8.59
N VAL A 3 -6.24 3.55 -8.75
CA VAL A 3 -5.94 4.79 -8.02
C VAL A 3 -7.24 5.38 -7.52
N ARG A 4 -7.27 5.81 -6.25
CA ARG A 4 -8.40 6.57 -5.69
C ARG A 4 -7.89 7.67 -4.77
N VAL A 5 -8.57 8.82 -4.78
CA VAL A 5 -8.31 9.90 -3.84
C VAL A 5 -9.05 9.58 -2.54
N LEU A 6 -8.32 9.51 -1.43
CA LEU A 6 -8.90 9.27 -0.11
C LEU A 6 -9.33 10.59 0.55
N GLN A 7 -8.48 11.61 0.44
CA GLN A 7 -8.71 12.89 1.08
C GLN A 7 -7.93 13.98 0.35
N VAL A 8 -8.55 15.13 0.16
CA VAL A 8 -7.88 16.35 -0.32
C VAL A 8 -7.76 17.30 0.85
N LEU A 9 -6.56 17.82 1.09
CA LEU A 9 -6.26 18.84 2.08
C LEU A 9 -5.91 20.15 1.35
N LYS A 10 -5.70 21.23 2.11
CA LYS A 10 -5.37 22.55 1.53
C LYS A 10 -4.10 22.57 0.68
N LYS A 11 -3.11 21.71 0.98
CA LYS A 11 -1.78 21.73 0.34
C LYS A 11 -1.35 20.38 -0.26
N ASN A 12 -1.99 19.28 0.12
CA ASN A 12 -1.63 17.93 -0.32
C ASN A 12 -2.88 17.05 -0.36
N ALA A 13 -2.73 15.81 -0.84
CA ALA A 13 -3.82 14.84 -0.89
C ALA A 13 -3.31 13.45 -0.51
N TRP A 14 -4.17 12.67 0.13
CA TRP A 14 -3.97 11.26 0.34
C TRP A 14 -4.55 10.49 -0.83
N ILE A 15 -3.70 9.71 -1.50
CA ILE A 15 -4.06 8.90 -2.66
C ILE A 15 -3.72 7.45 -2.33
N GLU A 16 -4.69 6.58 -2.51
CA GLU A 16 -4.46 5.13 -2.47
C GLU A 16 -4.12 4.64 -3.87
N VAL A 17 -3.03 3.87 -3.96
CA VAL A 17 -2.52 3.29 -5.20
C VAL A 17 -2.36 1.79 -5.01
N GLU A 18 -2.96 1.01 -5.89
CA GLU A 18 -2.81 -0.44 -5.99
C GLU A 18 -2.00 -0.78 -7.25
N ILE A 19 -0.83 -1.38 -7.04
CA ILE A 19 0.07 -1.86 -8.09
C ILE A 19 0.29 -3.37 -7.92
N GLY A 20 0.45 -4.08 -9.04
CA GLY A 20 0.74 -5.51 -9.06
C GLY A 20 2.24 -5.84 -9.17
N GLU A 21 3.05 -4.84 -9.51
CA GLU A 21 4.51 -4.93 -9.51
C GLU A 21 5.11 -4.10 -8.36
N GLY A 22 6.43 -4.21 -8.18
CA GLY A 22 7.14 -3.56 -7.08
C GLY A 22 8.52 -3.09 -7.49
N ARG A 23 8.64 -2.41 -8.63
CA ARG A 23 9.92 -1.88 -9.10
C ARG A 23 10.46 -0.86 -8.09
N ASN A 24 11.79 -0.75 -7.99
CA ASN A 24 12.45 0.17 -7.05
C ASN A 24 11.82 1.57 -7.15
N ARG A 25 11.29 2.17 -6.08
CA ARG A 25 10.68 3.53 -6.09
C ARG A 25 9.56 3.77 -7.12
N GLU A 26 8.88 2.72 -7.60
CA GLU A 26 7.89 2.82 -8.68
C GLU A 26 6.82 3.89 -8.45
N VAL A 27 6.11 3.83 -7.30
CA VAL A 27 5.07 4.82 -6.96
C VAL A 27 5.63 6.25 -6.99
N ARG A 28 6.82 6.47 -6.44
CA ARG A 28 7.45 7.81 -6.42
C ARG A 28 7.74 8.30 -7.84
N ARG A 29 8.30 7.44 -8.70
CA ARG A 29 8.56 7.78 -10.11
C ARG A 29 7.27 8.04 -10.89
N MET A 30 6.20 7.30 -10.64
CA MET A 30 4.91 7.52 -11.30
C MET A 30 4.38 8.93 -11.04
N PHE A 31 4.41 9.39 -9.78
CA PHE A 31 3.97 10.75 -9.43
C PHE A 31 4.94 11.83 -9.91
N GLU A 32 6.25 11.56 -9.83
CA GLU A 32 7.29 12.48 -10.32
C GLU A 32 7.17 12.74 -11.82
N ALA A 33 6.85 11.71 -12.62
CA ALA A 33 6.61 11.85 -14.06
C ALA A 33 5.40 12.75 -14.39
N LEU A 34 4.49 12.94 -13.42
CA LEU A 34 3.33 13.85 -13.52
C LEU A 34 3.60 15.22 -12.87
N GLY A 35 4.82 15.48 -12.40
CA GLY A 35 5.20 16.72 -11.72
C GLY A 35 4.80 16.79 -10.25
N TYR A 36 4.42 15.67 -9.62
CA TYR A 36 4.04 15.62 -8.21
C TYR A 36 5.14 15.04 -7.32
N PHE A 37 5.38 15.69 -6.19
CA PHE A 37 6.26 15.20 -5.14
C PHE A 37 5.50 14.33 -4.12
N VAL A 38 6.00 13.13 -3.86
CA VAL A 38 5.43 12.23 -2.83
C VAL A 38 6.08 12.51 -1.49
N GLU A 39 5.42 13.32 -0.66
CA GLU A 39 5.88 13.68 0.69
C GLU A 39 5.91 12.46 1.63
N LYS A 40 4.82 11.68 1.67
CA LYS A 40 4.67 10.50 2.53
C LYS A 40 4.14 9.31 1.74
N LEU A 41 4.74 8.14 1.96
CA LEU A 41 4.34 6.89 1.33
C LEU A 41 4.31 5.79 2.39
N ILE A 42 3.15 5.14 2.54
CA ILE A 42 2.95 4.05 3.50
C ILE A 42 2.30 2.89 2.76
N ARG A 43 2.84 1.68 2.93
CA ARG A 43 2.21 0.47 2.44
C ARG A 43 1.20 -0.02 3.48
N VAL A 44 -0.08 0.18 3.21
CA VAL A 44 -1.18 -0.17 4.13
C VAL A 44 -1.74 -1.58 3.91
N ARG A 45 -1.40 -2.23 2.80
CA ARG A 45 -1.85 -3.58 2.44
C ARG A 45 -0.82 -4.27 1.54
N LEU A 46 -0.68 -5.59 1.69
CA LEU A 46 0.07 -6.48 0.80
C LEU A 46 -0.81 -7.69 0.49
N GLY A 47 -1.25 -7.81 -0.77
CA GLY A 47 -2.22 -8.84 -1.16
C GLY A 47 -3.46 -8.80 -0.26
N PRO A 48 -3.87 -9.93 0.34
CA PRO A 48 -5.03 -9.96 1.24
C PRO A 48 -4.74 -9.43 2.66
N ILE A 49 -3.49 -9.10 2.99
CA ILE A 49 -3.08 -8.74 4.36
C ILE A 49 -3.02 -7.23 4.52
N GLY A 50 -3.79 -6.70 5.47
CA GLY A 50 -3.77 -5.28 5.84
C GLY A 50 -2.81 -4.98 7.00
N LEU A 51 -2.31 -3.74 7.05
CA LEU A 51 -1.48 -3.24 8.14
C LEU A 51 -2.24 -3.21 9.48
N GLY A 52 -3.54 -2.90 9.45
CA GLY A 52 -4.39 -2.82 10.64
C GLY A 52 -3.95 -1.70 11.58
N PHE A 53 -3.76 -2.04 12.86
CA PHE A 53 -3.42 -1.10 13.93
C PHE A 53 -1.94 -1.11 14.34
N LEU A 54 -1.07 -1.77 13.57
CA LEU A 54 0.36 -1.85 13.89
C LEU A 54 1.03 -0.48 13.80
N GLY A 55 1.73 -0.12 14.87
CA GLY A 55 2.59 1.05 14.93
C GLY A 55 3.91 0.88 14.17
N PRO A 56 4.67 1.97 13.95
CA PRO A 56 6.01 1.89 13.37
C PRO A 56 6.94 0.97 14.18
N GLY A 57 7.58 0.01 13.51
CA GLY A 57 8.51 -0.93 14.15
C GLY A 57 7.85 -2.12 14.85
N GLU A 58 6.53 -2.12 14.98
CA GLU A 58 5.80 -3.25 15.57
C GLU A 58 5.69 -4.43 14.61
N MET A 59 5.62 -5.62 15.18
CA MET A 59 5.37 -6.86 14.46
C MET A 59 4.33 -7.69 15.20
N ARG A 60 3.54 -8.45 14.45
CA ARG A 60 2.66 -9.48 15.00
C ARG A 60 2.69 -10.73 14.13
N PRO A 61 2.43 -11.91 14.70
CA PRO A 61 2.14 -13.09 13.90
C PRO A 61 0.83 -12.91 13.11
N LEU A 62 0.77 -13.56 11.94
CA LEU A 62 -0.47 -13.67 11.18
C LEU A 62 -1.41 -14.67 11.86
N SER A 63 -2.70 -14.38 11.85
CA SER A 63 -3.71 -15.32 12.31
C SER A 63 -3.85 -16.50 11.33
N PRO A 64 -4.37 -17.66 11.77
CA PRO A 64 -4.62 -18.80 10.88
C PRO A 64 -5.49 -18.45 9.67
N ARG A 65 -6.47 -17.54 9.83
CA ARG A 65 -7.33 -17.06 8.74
C ARG A 65 -6.58 -16.24 7.71
N GLU A 66 -5.70 -15.35 8.16
CA GLU A 66 -4.84 -14.55 7.28
C GLU A 66 -3.88 -15.44 6.49
N ILE A 67 -3.29 -16.45 7.15
CA ILE A 67 -2.41 -17.42 6.49
C ILE A 67 -3.16 -18.19 5.41
N ALA A 68 -4.35 -18.72 5.72
CA ALA A 68 -5.18 -19.43 4.74
C ALA A 68 -5.55 -18.56 3.54
N THR A 69 -5.92 -17.30 3.79
CA THR A 69 -6.27 -16.34 2.74
C THR A 69 -5.05 -15.99 1.86
N LEU A 70 -3.88 -15.82 2.48
CA LEU A 70 -2.63 -15.55 1.76
C LEU A 70 -2.24 -16.72 0.87
N LYS A 71 -2.28 -17.97 1.37
CA LYS A 71 -2.02 -19.17 0.57
C LYS A 71 -2.97 -19.26 -0.64
N LYS A 72 -4.27 -19.10 -0.40
CA LYS A 72 -5.28 -19.10 -1.47
C LYS A 72 -5.00 -18.03 -2.53
N SER A 73 -4.50 -16.86 -2.13
CA SER A 73 -4.22 -15.75 -3.07
C SER A 73 -3.10 -16.06 -4.08
N VAL A 74 -2.26 -17.05 -3.78
CA VAL A 74 -1.17 -17.51 -4.66
C VAL A 74 -1.39 -18.92 -5.20
N GLY A 75 -2.60 -19.47 -5.04
CA GLY A 75 -2.96 -20.80 -5.54
C GLY A 75 -2.46 -21.98 -4.68
N MET A 76 -2.15 -21.73 -3.40
CA MET A 76 -1.78 -22.75 -2.41
C MET A 76 -2.92 -23.07 -1.44
#